data_AF-A0A8T3QGF1-F1
#
_entry.id   AF-A0A8T3QGF1-F1
#
_cell.length_a   1.000
_cell.length_b   1.000
_cell.length_c   1.000
_cell.angle_alpha   90.00
_cell.angle_beta   90.00
_cell.angle_gamma   90.00
#
_symmetry.space_group_name_H-M   'P 1'
#
loop_
_entity.id
_entity.type
_entity.pdbx_description
1 polymer ?
#
loop_
_entity_poly.entity_id
_entity_poly.type
_entity_poly.pdbx_seq_one_letter_code
_entity_poly.pdbx_strand_id
1 'polypeptide(L)'
;MPIVTRPGELGDRATTALVALPAAPASTLGAELVPPEDLLPSGGTRVPAPAPALARLLALDAVRLLRPLRVDGRPRRRPTSWTDPTFVSQIEFVRAQLRPVPDRRALTASWGREACQHTPTPGAGDELEAVRLAYALCWLELGDGVVRPAWDELMAPPA
;
A
#
# COMPACT_ATOMS: atom_id res chain seq x y z
N MET A 1 -20.28 -25.07 36.61
CA MET A 1 -19.06 -24.55 37.28
C MET A 1 -17.91 -24.60 36.29
N PRO A 2 -17.02 -23.59 36.21
CA PRO A 2 -17.23 -22.16 36.43
C PRO A 2 -16.77 -21.30 35.23
N ILE A 3 -17.47 -20.18 35.06
CA ILE A 3 -16.98 -18.96 34.43
C ILE A 3 -15.89 -18.41 35.36
N VAL A 4 -14.67 -18.24 34.85
CA VAL A 4 -13.61 -17.50 35.54
C VAL A 4 -13.55 -16.11 34.93
N THR A 5 -14.30 -15.19 35.52
CA THR A 5 -13.99 -13.77 35.51
C THR A 5 -13.23 -13.45 36.80
N ARG A 6 -12.04 -12.86 36.68
CA ARG A 6 -11.56 -11.88 37.67
C ARG A 6 -10.44 -10.98 37.11
N PRO A 7 -10.28 -9.78 37.70
CA PRO A 7 -9.93 -8.54 37.01
C PRO A 7 -8.67 -7.86 37.60
N GLY A 8 -8.34 -6.68 37.06
CA GLY A 8 -7.33 -5.73 37.59
C GLY A 8 -6.00 -5.89 36.85
N GLU A 9 -5.32 -4.86 36.38
CA GLU A 9 -5.19 -3.52 36.97
C GLU A 9 -4.95 -2.45 35.89
N LEU A 10 -5.43 -1.24 36.20
CA LEU A 10 -4.96 0.01 35.63
C LEU A 10 -3.44 0.13 35.83
N GLY A 11 -2.74 0.48 34.76
CA GLY A 11 -1.32 0.78 34.79
C GLY A 11 -0.97 1.74 33.66
N ASP A 12 -1.52 2.95 33.74
CA ASP A 12 -1.02 4.10 33.03
C ASP A 12 0.46 4.34 33.42
N ARG A 13 1.37 4.14 32.47
CA ARG A 13 2.53 5.02 32.26
C ARG A 13 3.41 4.54 31.11
N ALA A 14 3.45 5.39 30.09
CA ALA A 14 4.58 5.53 29.19
C ALA A 14 5.89 5.59 29.98
N THR A 15 6.94 4.90 29.52
CA THR A 15 8.30 5.46 29.53
C THR A 15 9.15 4.80 28.45
N THR A 16 9.50 5.62 27.48
CA THR A 16 10.51 5.49 26.45
C THR A 16 11.85 5.02 27.04
N ALA A 17 12.41 3.92 26.54
CA ALA A 17 13.80 3.55 26.76
C ALA A 17 14.64 3.98 25.55
N LEU A 18 14.99 5.27 25.48
CA LEU A 18 16.11 5.72 24.68
C LEU A 18 17.37 5.59 25.54
N VAL A 19 18.24 4.67 25.14
CA VAL A 19 19.57 4.49 25.71
C VAL A 19 20.37 5.77 25.52
N ALA A 20 20.88 6.30 26.63
CA ALA A 20 21.68 7.50 26.70
C ALA A 20 23.17 7.19 26.94
N LEU A 21 24.01 7.94 26.19
CA LEU A 21 25.35 8.48 26.54
C LEU A 21 26.60 7.57 26.47
N PRO A 22 27.81 8.13 26.16
CA PRO A 22 28.39 9.23 26.94
C PRO A 22 28.86 10.48 26.18
N ALA A 23 28.68 11.61 26.86
CA ALA A 23 29.28 12.90 26.61
C ALA A 23 30.55 13.07 27.46
N ALA A 24 31.46 13.98 27.03
CA ALA A 24 32.17 15.00 27.84
C ALA A 24 33.45 15.50 27.10
N PRO A 25 34.11 16.60 27.53
CA PRO A 25 33.56 17.93 27.85
C PRO A 25 34.49 19.09 27.38
N ALA A 26 33.99 20.34 27.42
CA ALA A 26 34.66 21.54 27.95
C ALA A 26 33.88 22.80 27.48
N SER A 27 33.21 23.51 28.41
CA SER A 27 33.66 24.80 28.99
C SER A 27 33.39 25.97 28.00
N THR A 28 32.68 27.06 28.31
CA THR A 28 32.64 27.87 29.53
C THR A 28 31.42 28.80 29.48
N LEU A 29 30.91 29.11 30.68
CA LEU A 29 29.97 30.15 31.13
C LEU A 29 29.48 31.26 30.17
N GLY A 30 28.17 31.52 30.27
CA GLY A 30 27.66 32.87 30.59
C GLY A 30 26.88 33.56 29.49
N ALA A 31 25.55 33.49 29.54
CA ALA A 31 24.66 34.64 29.29
C ALA A 31 23.20 34.20 29.51
N GLU A 32 22.56 34.88 30.44
CA GLU A 32 21.11 34.89 30.65
C GLU A 32 20.42 35.49 29.42
N LEU A 33 19.48 34.77 28.80
CA LEU A 33 18.53 35.38 27.86
C LEU A 33 17.20 34.62 27.90
N VAL A 34 16.17 35.36 28.28
CA VAL A 34 14.72 35.06 28.29
C VAL A 34 14.24 34.60 26.89
N PRO A 35 13.18 33.77 26.79
CA PRO A 35 13.07 32.66 25.83
C PRO A 35 12.50 33.10 24.46
N PRO A 36 12.73 32.31 23.40
CA PRO A 36 11.84 32.27 22.26
C PRO A 36 10.98 31.01 22.34
N GLU A 37 9.72 31.17 22.78
CA GLU A 37 8.64 30.33 22.27
C GLU A 37 8.50 30.62 20.78
N ASP A 38 9.25 29.91 19.95
CA ASP A 38 8.91 29.71 18.55
C ASP A 38 9.91 28.73 17.93
N LEU A 39 9.44 28.01 16.92
CA LEU A 39 10.22 27.11 16.06
C LEU A 39 10.40 25.66 16.54
N LEU A 40 9.32 24.95 16.84
CA LEU A 40 9.13 23.60 16.28
C LEU A 40 7.62 23.29 16.17
N PRO A 41 7.00 23.31 14.98
CA PRO A 41 5.75 22.59 14.78
C PRO A 41 6.04 21.09 14.87
N SER A 42 5.99 20.57 16.10
CA SER A 42 5.87 19.15 16.41
C SER A 42 4.49 18.69 15.96
N GLY A 43 4.32 18.51 14.65
CA GLY A 43 2.99 18.25 14.09
C GLY A 43 2.97 18.24 12.57
N GLY A 44 4.01 17.70 11.93
CA GLY A 44 3.95 17.38 10.51
C GLY A 44 2.98 16.21 10.30
N THR A 45 1.67 16.48 10.25
CA THR A 45 0.73 15.57 9.60
C THR A 45 1.28 15.32 8.21
N ARG A 46 1.74 14.10 7.94
CA ARG A 46 2.07 13.68 6.58
C ARG A 46 0.78 13.85 5.78
N VAL A 47 0.68 14.97 5.06
CA VAL A 47 -0.41 15.21 4.13
C VAL A 47 -0.38 14.03 3.16
N PRO A 48 -1.44 13.22 3.08
CA PRO A 48 -1.48 12.13 2.12
C PRO A 48 -1.24 12.70 0.74
N ALA A 49 -0.32 12.10 -0.02
CA ALA A 49 -0.01 12.54 -1.37
C ALA A 49 -1.33 12.72 -2.16
N PRO A 50 -1.50 13.83 -2.89
CA PRO A 50 -2.80 14.17 -3.47
C PRO A 50 -3.23 13.06 -4.43
N ALA A 51 -4.51 12.67 -4.37
CA ALA A 51 -5.17 11.70 -5.25
C ALA A 51 -4.71 11.70 -6.75
N PRO A 52 -4.43 12.85 -7.41
CA PRO A 52 -3.86 12.86 -8.76
C PRO A 52 -2.49 12.17 -8.92
N ALA A 53 -1.68 12.01 -7.86
CA ALA A 53 -0.43 11.24 -7.91
C ALA A 53 -0.71 9.72 -7.92
N LEU A 54 -1.59 9.25 -7.03
CA LEU A 54 -1.96 7.83 -6.96
C LEU A 54 -2.75 7.36 -8.19
N ALA A 55 -3.67 8.19 -8.68
CA ALA A 55 -4.40 7.92 -9.91
C ALA A 55 -3.45 7.78 -11.11
N ARG A 56 -2.40 8.61 -11.19
CA ARG A 56 -1.38 8.49 -12.24
C ARG A 56 -0.54 7.22 -12.11
N LEU A 57 -0.19 6.81 -10.89
CA LEU A 57 0.50 5.55 -10.65
C LEU A 57 -0.36 4.35 -11.10
N LEU A 58 -1.63 4.31 -10.72
CA LEU A 58 -2.56 3.27 -11.17
C LEU A 58 -2.75 3.27 -12.69
N ALA A 59 -2.88 4.45 -13.30
CA ALA A 59 -2.97 4.55 -14.75
C ALA A 59 -1.68 4.05 -15.44
N LEU A 60 -0.51 4.37 -14.90
CA LEU A 60 0.77 3.89 -15.41
C LEU A 60 0.90 2.38 -15.26
N ASP A 61 0.54 1.83 -14.09
CA ASP A 61 0.54 0.39 -13.84
C ASP A 61 -0.42 -0.31 -14.79
N ALA A 62 -1.63 0.21 -15.00
CA ALA A 62 -2.58 -0.31 -15.98
C ALA A 62 -1.99 -0.35 -17.41
N VAL A 63 -1.33 0.71 -17.87
CA VAL A 63 -0.68 0.70 -19.19
C VAL A 63 0.48 -0.30 -19.24
N ARG A 64 1.28 -0.39 -18.19
CA ARG A 64 2.42 -1.32 -18.11
C ARG A 64 1.97 -2.77 -18.11
N LEU A 65 0.90 -3.08 -17.38
CA LEU A 65 0.36 -4.43 -17.20
C LEU A 65 -0.47 -4.90 -18.40
N LEU A 66 -1.06 -3.98 -19.16
CA LEU A 66 -1.71 -4.33 -20.44
C LEU A 66 -0.70 -4.63 -21.55
N ARG A 67 0.52 -4.11 -21.45
CA ARG A 67 1.53 -4.22 -22.51
C ARG A 67 1.91 -5.67 -22.84
N PRO A 68 2.09 -6.58 -21.86
CA PRO A 68 2.31 -8.00 -22.10
C PRO A 68 1.05 -8.78 -22.50
N LEU A 69 -0.14 -8.22 -22.23
CA LEU A 69 -1.43 -8.82 -22.59
C LEU A 69 -1.85 -8.50 -24.02
N ARG A 70 -1.25 -7.48 -24.66
CA ARG A 70 -1.52 -7.17 -26.07
C ARG A 70 -1.10 -8.32 -26.97
N VAL A 71 -2.07 -8.81 -27.73
CA VAL A 71 -1.93 -9.84 -28.77
C VAL A 71 -1.35 -9.22 -30.05
N ASP A 72 -0.25 -8.46 -29.94
CA ASP A 72 0.43 -7.85 -31.10
C ASP A 72 1.40 -8.85 -31.78
N GLY A 73 1.09 -10.16 -31.71
CA GLY A 73 1.85 -11.22 -32.38
C GLY A 73 3.29 -11.43 -31.90
N ARG A 74 3.72 -10.75 -30.81
CA ARG A 74 5.06 -10.92 -30.23
C ARG A 74 4.96 -11.41 -28.78
N PRO A 75 5.60 -12.54 -28.43
CA PRO A 75 5.61 -13.01 -27.06
C PRO A 75 6.46 -12.06 -26.21
N ARG A 76 5.82 -11.13 -25.51
CA ARG A 76 6.47 -10.52 -24.35
C ARG A 76 6.50 -11.58 -23.26
N ARG A 77 7.69 -11.87 -22.73
CA ARG A 77 7.83 -12.76 -21.57
C ARG A 77 6.97 -12.19 -20.44
N ARG A 78 5.90 -12.91 -20.11
CA ARG A 78 5.10 -12.69 -18.91
C ARG A 78 5.90 -13.24 -17.71
N PRO A 79 5.84 -12.62 -16.53
CA PRO A 79 6.42 -13.20 -15.33
C PRO A 79 5.84 -14.61 -15.08
N THR A 80 6.68 -15.57 -14.68
CA THR A 80 6.22 -16.94 -14.40
C THR A 80 5.30 -16.98 -13.17
N SER A 81 5.45 -16.02 -12.25
CA SER A 81 4.55 -15.85 -11.11
C SER A 81 3.11 -15.59 -11.53
N TRP A 82 2.86 -15.04 -12.72
CA TRP A 82 1.50 -14.74 -13.18
C TRP A 82 0.66 -15.98 -13.51
N THR A 83 1.32 -17.13 -13.68
CA THR A 83 0.67 -18.43 -13.87
C THR A 83 0.61 -19.24 -12.58
N ASP A 84 1.16 -18.72 -11.48
CA ASP A 84 1.09 -19.39 -10.20
C ASP A 84 -0.36 -19.37 -9.66
N PRO A 85 -0.94 -20.51 -9.24
CA PRO A 85 -2.32 -20.57 -8.77
C PRO A 85 -2.60 -19.69 -7.55
N THR A 86 -1.63 -19.49 -6.66
CA THR A 86 -1.79 -18.62 -5.49
C THR A 86 -1.84 -17.16 -5.92
N PHE A 87 -0.99 -16.76 -6.86
CA PHE A 87 -1.03 -15.42 -7.46
C PHE A 87 -2.36 -15.15 -8.16
N VAL A 88 -2.85 -16.09 -8.97
CA VAL A 88 -4.17 -16.01 -9.66
C VAL A 88 -5.29 -15.82 -8.63
N SER A 89 -5.29 -16.66 -7.60
CA SER A 89 -6.32 -16.62 -6.53
C SER A 89 -6.31 -15.28 -5.80
N GLN A 90 -5.12 -14.71 -5.55
CA GLN A 90 -4.98 -13.42 -4.89
C GLN A 90 -5.56 -12.28 -5.74
N ILE A 91 -5.30 -12.28 -7.06
CA ILE A 91 -5.88 -11.27 -7.97
C ILE A 91 -7.40 -11.33 -7.91
N GLU A 92 -7.98 -12.52 -8.08
CA GLU A 92 -9.43 -12.68 -8.15
C GLU A 92 -10.10 -12.37 -6.80
N PHE A 93 -9.46 -12.73 -5.69
CA PHE A 93 -9.90 -12.34 -4.35
C PHE A 93 -9.98 -10.82 -4.20
N VAL A 94 -8.91 -10.10 -4.56
CA VAL A 94 -8.88 -8.64 -4.48
C VAL A 94 -9.89 -8.00 -5.44
N ARG A 95 -10.01 -8.51 -6.68
CA ARG A 95 -11.03 -8.04 -7.64
C ARG A 95 -12.44 -8.20 -7.08
N ALA A 96 -12.74 -9.33 -6.45
CA ALA A 96 -14.05 -9.57 -5.82
C ALA A 96 -14.34 -8.55 -4.71
N GLN A 97 -13.33 -8.21 -3.88
CA GLN A 97 -13.45 -7.18 -2.84
C GLN A 97 -13.66 -5.77 -3.41
N LEU A 98 -13.11 -5.48 -4.60
CA LEU A 98 -13.20 -4.18 -5.25
C LEU A 98 -14.48 -3.98 -6.07
N ARG A 99 -15.27 -5.03 -6.34
CA ARG A 99 -16.54 -4.93 -7.09
C ARG A 99 -17.51 -3.85 -6.60
N PRO A 100 -17.66 -3.58 -5.29
CA PRO A 100 -18.55 -2.52 -4.81
C PRO A 100 -18.05 -1.10 -5.07
N VAL A 101 -16.81 -0.92 -5.54
CA VAL A 101 -16.22 0.40 -5.78
C VAL A 101 -16.78 0.99 -7.07
N PRO A 102 -17.49 2.14 -7.01
CA PRO A 102 -18.32 2.61 -8.13
C PRO A 102 -17.55 3.39 -9.20
N ASP A 103 -16.39 3.95 -8.86
CA ASP A 103 -15.66 4.84 -9.76
C ASP A 103 -14.15 4.86 -9.46
N ARG A 104 -13.38 5.43 -10.41
CA ARG A 104 -11.91 5.54 -10.34
C ARG A 104 -11.41 6.38 -9.16
N ARG A 105 -12.21 7.35 -8.68
CA ARG A 105 -11.83 8.19 -7.55
C ARG A 105 -11.91 7.39 -6.25
N ALA A 106 -12.99 6.65 -6.06
CA ALA A 106 -13.16 5.72 -4.93
C ALA A 106 -12.09 4.62 -4.96
N LEU A 107 -11.76 4.09 -6.15
CA LEU A 107 -10.69 3.11 -6.33
C LEU A 107 -9.33 3.67 -5.89
N THR A 108 -9.00 4.90 -6.32
CA THR A 108 -7.74 5.57 -5.93
C THR A 108 -7.66 5.81 -4.42
N ALA A 109 -8.78 6.20 -3.80
CA ALA A 109 -8.83 6.38 -2.35
C ALA A 109 -8.63 5.05 -1.60
N SER A 110 -9.17 3.95 -2.12
CA SER A 110 -8.92 2.61 -1.58
C SER A 110 -7.46 2.21 -1.72
N TRP A 111 -6.89 2.39 -2.91
CA TRP A 111 -5.49 2.11 -3.18
C TRP A 111 -4.55 2.89 -2.26
N GLY A 112 -4.85 4.16 -1.98
CA GLY A 112 -4.06 4.96 -1.05
C GLY A 112 -4.01 4.38 0.37
N ARG A 113 -5.08 3.75 0.84
CA ARG A 113 -5.08 3.08 2.16
C ARG A 113 -4.26 1.79 2.14
N GLU A 114 -4.38 0.98 1.09
CA GLU A 114 -3.66 -0.29 0.96
C GLU A 114 -2.16 -0.09 0.74
N ALA A 115 -1.78 0.80 -0.18
CA ALA A 115 -0.39 1.08 -0.53
C ALA A 115 0.42 1.63 0.64
N CYS A 116 -0.21 2.31 1.59
CA CYS A 116 0.44 2.77 2.82
C CYS A 116 0.61 1.67 3.88
N GLN A 117 -0.15 0.57 3.80
CA GLN A 117 -0.09 -0.54 4.76
C GLN A 117 0.97 -1.59 4.37
N HIS A 118 1.31 -1.67 3.07
CA HIS A 118 2.25 -2.67 2.58
C HIS A 118 3.69 -2.19 2.83
N THR A 119 4.29 -2.67 3.92
CA THR A 119 5.71 -2.51 4.20
C THR A 119 6.46 -3.62 3.43
N PRO A 120 7.57 -3.31 2.72
CA PRO A 120 8.30 -4.32 1.95
C PRO A 120 8.96 -5.34 2.91
N THR A 121 8.27 -6.45 3.14
CA THR A 121 8.82 -7.63 3.80
C THR A 121 9.42 -8.56 2.72
N PRO A 122 10.59 -9.17 2.94
CA PRO A 122 11.13 -10.16 2.01
C PRO A 122 10.12 -11.28 1.75
N GLY A 123 9.74 -11.51 0.49
CA GLY A 123 8.71 -12.48 0.09
C GLY A 123 7.32 -11.89 -0.16
N ALA A 124 7.02 -10.66 0.29
CA ALA A 124 5.74 -9.99 0.04
C ALA A 124 5.66 -9.31 -1.36
N GLY A 125 6.70 -9.47 -2.18
CA GLY A 125 6.78 -8.85 -3.51
C GLY A 125 5.68 -9.31 -4.45
N ASP A 126 5.42 -10.63 -4.48
CA ASP A 126 4.42 -11.23 -5.36
C ASP A 126 2.98 -10.88 -4.91
N GLU A 127 2.75 -10.78 -3.60
CA GLU A 127 1.45 -10.37 -3.05
C GLU A 127 1.12 -8.91 -3.40
N LEU A 128 2.07 -7.99 -3.18
CA LEU A 128 1.89 -6.59 -3.56
C LEU A 128 1.73 -6.44 -5.07
N GLU A 129 2.42 -7.25 -5.87
CA GLU A 129 2.24 -7.28 -7.33
C GLU A 129 0.83 -7.74 -7.73
N ALA A 130 0.31 -8.82 -7.13
CA ALA A 130 -1.04 -9.31 -7.37
C ALA A 130 -2.10 -8.25 -7.01
N VAL A 131 -1.94 -7.57 -5.87
CA VAL A 131 -2.84 -6.48 -5.46
C VAL A 131 -2.77 -5.32 -6.47
N ARG A 132 -1.56 -4.88 -6.84
CA ARG A 132 -1.38 -3.81 -7.85
C ARG A 132 -2.04 -4.17 -9.18
N LEU A 133 -1.93 -5.42 -9.60
CA LEU A 133 -2.52 -5.95 -10.82
C LEU A 133 -4.05 -5.93 -10.77
N ALA A 134 -4.65 -6.38 -9.67
CA ALA A 134 -6.09 -6.32 -9.46
C ALA A 134 -6.63 -4.87 -9.52
N TYR A 135 -5.96 -3.94 -8.83
CA TYR A 135 -6.32 -2.52 -8.88
C TYR A 135 -6.17 -1.92 -10.29
N ALA A 136 -5.13 -2.30 -11.03
CA ALA A 136 -4.92 -1.87 -12.40
C ALA A 136 -6.02 -2.40 -13.35
N LEU A 137 -6.45 -3.65 -13.19
CA LEU A 137 -7.58 -4.22 -13.94
C LEU A 137 -8.88 -3.47 -13.65
N CYS A 138 -9.23 -3.29 -12.37
CA CYS A 138 -10.44 -2.55 -11.98
C CYS A 138 -10.39 -1.07 -12.42
N TRP A 139 -9.20 -0.45 -12.42
CA TRP A 139 -9.03 0.91 -12.97
C TRP A 139 -9.41 0.98 -14.45
N LEU A 140 -9.11 -0.06 -15.21
CA LEU A 140 -9.45 -0.14 -16.62
C LEU A 140 -10.94 -0.42 -16.81
N GLU A 141 -11.54 -1.31 -16.00
CA GLU A 141 -12.98 -1.64 -16.01
C GLU A 141 -13.85 -0.42 -15.77
N LEU A 142 -13.52 0.36 -14.76
CA LEU A 142 -14.21 1.61 -14.45
C LEU A 142 -13.97 2.71 -15.49
N GLY A 143 -12.99 2.51 -16.38
CA GLY A 143 -12.62 3.46 -17.42
C GLY A 143 -13.39 3.37 -18.71
N ASP A 144 -13.59 2.14 -19.17
CA ASP A 144 -14.31 1.84 -20.42
C ASP A 144 -15.66 1.16 -20.18
N GLY A 145 -16.00 0.85 -18.92
CA GLY A 145 -17.25 0.21 -18.54
C GLY A 145 -17.34 -1.28 -18.89
N VAL A 146 -16.23 -1.89 -19.33
CA VAL A 146 -16.19 -3.30 -19.73
C VAL A 146 -15.74 -4.15 -18.53
N VAL A 147 -16.34 -5.30 -18.26
CA VAL A 147 -15.80 -6.23 -17.26
C VAL A 147 -14.78 -7.13 -17.97
N ARG A 148 -13.55 -7.24 -17.44
CA ARG A 148 -12.55 -8.14 -18.03
C ARG A 148 -12.82 -9.58 -17.59
N PRO A 149 -12.49 -10.57 -18.44
CA PRO A 149 -12.58 -11.97 -18.06
C PRO A 149 -11.70 -12.32 -16.85
N ALA A 150 -11.85 -13.55 -16.37
CA ALA A 150 -11.01 -14.07 -15.29
C ALA A 150 -9.53 -14.05 -15.71
N TRP A 151 -8.63 -13.92 -14.74
CA TRP A 151 -7.19 -13.84 -14.99
C TRP A 151 -6.66 -15.04 -15.77
N ASP A 152 -7.12 -16.26 -15.47
CA ASP A 152 -6.71 -17.47 -16.19
C ASP A 152 -7.08 -17.42 -17.68
N GLU A 153 -8.24 -16.84 -18.01
CA GLU A 153 -8.68 -16.68 -19.40
C GLU A 153 -7.85 -15.61 -20.13
N LEU A 154 -7.48 -14.52 -19.45
CA LEU A 154 -6.55 -13.52 -20.00
C LEU A 154 -5.15 -14.10 -20.24
N MET A 155 -4.76 -15.09 -19.45
CA MET A 155 -3.46 -15.74 -19.53
C MET A 155 -3.42 -16.91 -20.50
N ALA A 156 -4.57 -17.47 -20.88
CA ALA A 156 -4.69 -18.52 -21.86
C ALA A 156 -4.02 -18.12 -23.19
N PRO A 157 -3.36 -19.07 -23.89
CA PRO A 157 -2.84 -18.81 -25.22
C PRO A 157 -4.00 -18.45 -26.18
N PRO A 158 -3.77 -17.57 -27.17
CA PRO A 158 -4.76 -17.35 -28.22
C PRO A 158 -5.01 -18.68 -28.95
N ALA A 159 -6.30 -19.00 -29.17
CA ALA A 159 -6.73 -20.18 -29.91
C ALA A 159 -6.32 -20.13 -31.39
#